data_AF-A0A2D5GHG3-F1
#
_entry.id   AF-A0A2D5GHG3-F1
#
_cell.length_a   1.000
_cell.length_b   1.000
_cell.length_c   1.000
_cell.angle_alpha   90.00
_cell.angle_beta   90.00
_cell.angle_gamma   90.00
#
_symmetry.space_group_name_H-M   'P 1'
#
loop_
_entity.id
_entity.type
_entity.pdbx_description
1 polymer ?
#
loop_
_entity_poly.entity_id
_entity_poly.type
_entity_poly.pdbx_seq_one_letter_code
_entity_poly.pdbx_strand_id
1 'polypeptide(L)'
;MLKPEMISEFTRQMSEKLGDKGLPGEAELKRQVQLIAENAFSKLNLVTREEFDIQSEILLRTRSKVDQLEKQVKEMEVAIAKLSN
;
A
#
# COMPACT_ATOMS: atom_id res chain seq x y z
N MET A 1 0.50 1.95 0.22
CA MET A 1 1.37 3.13 0.01
C MET A 1 0.52 4.38 -0.04
N LEU A 2 1.03 5.49 0.48
CA LEU A 2 0.38 6.80 0.35
C LEU A 2 0.27 7.16 -1.13
N LYS A 3 -0.93 7.52 -1.58
CA LYS A 3 -1.22 7.82 -2.99
C LYS A 3 -0.97 9.30 -3.30
N PRO A 4 -0.44 9.67 -4.47
CA PRO A 4 -0.22 11.07 -4.87
C PRO A 4 -1.47 11.95 -4.80
N GLU A 5 -2.63 11.37 -5.10
CA GLU A 5 -3.92 12.06 -5.10
C GLU A 5 -4.32 12.52 -3.69
N MET A 6 -3.91 11.76 -2.66
CA MET A 6 -4.18 12.08 -1.26
C MET A 6 -3.34 13.27 -0.78
N ILE A 7 -2.10 13.40 -1.28
CA ILE A 7 -1.23 14.54 -0.99
C ILE A 7 -1.82 15.82 -1.60
N SER A 8 -2.35 15.72 -2.82
CA SER A 8 -3.03 16.81 -3.50
C SER A 8 -4.30 17.24 -2.75
N GLU A 9 -5.13 16.27 -2.31
CA GLU A 9 -6.36 16.56 -1.58
C GLU A 9 -6.09 17.17 -0.20
N PHE A 10 -5.06 16.68 0.51
CA PHE A 10 -4.58 17.29 1.76
C PHE A 10 -4.12 18.74 1.54
N THR A 11 -3.29 18.97 0.52
CA THR A 11 -2.77 20.30 0.18
C THR A 11 -3.89 21.27 -0.18
N ARG A 12 -4.91 20.80 -0.90
CA ARG A 12 -6.11 21.57 -1.24
C ARG A 12 -6.92 21.94 0.00
N GLN A 13 -7.25 20.96 0.86
CA GLN A 13 -8.02 21.21 2.09
C GLN A 13 -7.29 22.16 3.04
N MET A 14 -5.96 22.07 3.11
CA MET A 14 -5.11 22.99 3.87
C MET A 14 -5.17 24.42 3.29
N SER A 15 -5.03 24.56 1.98
CA SER A 15 -5.08 25.87 1.30
C SER A 15 -6.46 26.53 1.44
N GLU A 16 -7.54 25.77 1.34
CA GLU A 16 -8.92 26.27 1.49
C GLU A 16 -9.19 26.76 2.92
N LYS A 17 -8.77 26.03 3.94
CA LYS A 17 -9.00 26.42 5.34
C LYS A 17 -8.10 27.56 5.84
N LEU A 18 -6.88 27.67 5.31
CA LEU A 18 -5.94 28.75 5.64
C LEU A 18 -6.21 30.04 4.85
N GLY A 19 -6.73 29.93 3.63
CA GLY A 19 -7.03 31.09 2.77
C GLY A 19 -8.24 31.92 3.22
N ASP A 20 -9.18 31.32 3.95
CA ASP A 20 -10.51 31.93 4.20
C ASP A 20 -10.62 32.68 5.56
N LYS A 21 -9.67 32.52 6.49
CA LYS A 21 -9.78 33.10 7.86
C LYS A 21 -8.59 33.92 8.36
N GLY A 22 -7.56 34.16 7.53
CA GLY A 22 -6.28 34.71 8.01
C GLY A 22 -5.56 33.71 8.93
N LEU A 23 -4.27 33.93 9.21
CA LEU A 23 -3.45 33.01 9.99
C LEU A 23 -4.05 32.81 11.40
N PRO A 24 -4.54 31.61 11.76
CA PRO A 24 -4.92 31.30 13.14
C PRO A 24 -3.71 31.46 14.05
N GLY A 25 -3.92 31.72 15.34
CA GLY A 25 -2.84 31.58 16.32
C GLY A 25 -2.22 30.18 16.26
N GLU A 26 -0.93 30.05 16.56
CA GLU A 26 -0.15 28.81 16.37
C GLU A 26 -0.83 27.54 16.94
N ALA A 27 -1.50 27.67 18.08
CA ALA A 27 -2.19 26.56 18.74
C ALA A 27 -3.41 26.03 17.94
N GLU A 28 -4.19 26.93 17.34
CA GLU A 28 -5.37 26.56 16.54
C GLU A 28 -4.95 25.95 15.20
N LEU A 29 -3.90 26.51 14.61
CA LEU A 29 -3.26 25.99 13.40
C LEU A 29 -2.76 24.56 13.62
N LYS A 30 -2.04 24.32 14.72
CA LYS A 30 -1.55 22.97 15.09
C LYS A 30 -2.70 21.98 15.26
N ARG A 31 -3.78 22.37 15.94
CA ARG A 31 -4.95 21.52 16.16
C ARG A 31 -5.65 21.16 14.85
N GLN A 32 -5.80 22.12 13.94
CA GLN A 32 -6.42 21.87 12.64
C GLN A 32 -5.57 20.96 11.76
N VAL A 33 -4.25 21.17 11.71
CA VAL A 33 -3.33 20.28 10.98
C VAL A 33 -3.39 18.85 11.51
N GLN A 34 -3.43 18.69 12.84
CA GLN A 34 -3.52 17.38 13.47
C GLN A 34 -4.83 16.65 13.12
N LEU A 35 -5.97 17.35 13.17
CA LEU A 35 -7.27 16.77 12.78
C LEU A 35 -7.34 16.39 11.30
N ILE A 36 -6.72 17.17 10.41
CA ILE A 36 -6.67 16.86 8.98
C ILE A 36 -5.77 15.63 8.76
N ALA A 37 -4.62 15.55 9.43
CA ALA A 37 -3.73 14.39 9.36
C ALA A 37 -4.42 13.12 9.86
N GLU A 38 -5.11 13.17 11.01
CA GLU A 38 -5.87 12.05 11.56
C GLU A 38 -6.98 11.58 10.61
N ASN A 39 -7.73 12.51 10.00
CA ASN A 39 -8.74 12.18 8.99
C ASN A 39 -8.15 11.65 7.69
N ALA A 40 -6.96 12.11 7.29
CA ALA A 40 -6.26 11.60 6.13
C ALA A 40 -5.77 10.17 6.38
N PHE A 41 -5.19 9.90 7.55
CA PHE A 41 -4.73 8.57 7.95
C PHE A 41 -5.87 7.57 8.16
N SER A 42 -7.02 7.99 8.69
CA SER A 42 -8.19 7.10 8.85
C SER A 42 -8.85 6.71 7.53
N LYS A 43 -8.76 7.56 6.50
CA LYS A 43 -9.23 7.26 5.14
C LYS A 43 -8.28 6.38 4.33
N LEU A 44 -7.07 6.15 4.84
CA LEU A 44 -6.10 5.29 4.20
C LEU A 44 -6.26 3.87 4.77
N ASN A 45 -6.39 2.87 3.90
CA ASN A 45 -6.24 1.46 4.27
C ASN A 45 -4.75 1.18 4.59
N LEU A 46 -4.26 1.79 5.66
CA LEU A 46 -2.90 1.64 6.12
C LEU A 46 -2.77 0.26 6.73
N VAL A 47 -1.91 -0.55 6.12
CA VAL A 47 -1.35 -1.71 6.79
C VAL A 47 -0.16 -1.24 7.62
N THR A 48 0.02 -1.84 8.78
CA THR A 48 1.21 -1.63 9.59
C THR A 48 2.46 -2.08 8.83
N ARG A 49 3.62 -1.56 9.22
CA ARG A 49 4.90 -1.98 8.65
C ARG A 49 5.11 -3.49 8.82
N GLU A 50 4.73 -4.02 9.97
CA GLU A 50 4.83 -5.44 10.30
C GLU A 50 3.94 -6.30 9.39
N GLU A 51 2.67 -5.93 9.18
CA GLU A 51 1.77 -6.63 8.25
C GLU A 51 2.29 -6.61 6.82
N PHE A 52 2.87 -5.49 6.38
CA PHE A 52 3.49 -5.40 5.05
C PHE A 52 4.68 -6.35 4.91
N ASP A 53 5.57 -6.40 5.91
CA ASP A 53 6.74 -7.26 5.89
C ASP A 53 6.32 -8.75 5.89
N ILE A 54 5.30 -9.12 6.68
CA ILE A 54 4.70 -10.46 6.68
C ILE A 54 4.11 -10.82 5.32
N GLN A 55 3.32 -9.93 4.71
CA GLN A 55 2.71 -10.19 3.40
C GLN A 55 3.78 -10.33 2.31
N SER A 56 4.85 -9.54 2.38
CA SER A 56 5.98 -9.63 1.46
C SER A 56 6.69 -10.98 1.56
N GLU A 57 6.88 -11.50 2.79
CA GLU A 57 7.46 -12.82 3.00
C GLU A 57 6.56 -13.94 2.48
N ILE A 58 5.25 -13.87 2.75
CA ILE A 58 4.26 -14.82 2.22
C ILE A 58 4.29 -14.82 0.68
N LEU A 59 4.37 -13.64 0.06
CA LEU A 59 4.43 -13.50 -1.38
C LEU A 59 5.69 -14.17 -1.96
N LEU A 60 6.86 -13.95 -1.34
CA LEU A 60 8.12 -14.59 -1.75
C LEU A 60 8.03 -16.11 -1.69
N ARG A 61 7.52 -16.66 -0.57
CA ARG A 61 7.33 -18.11 -0.40
C ARG A 61 6.36 -18.68 -1.43
N THR A 62 5.26 -17.97 -1.70
CA THR A 62 4.26 -18.40 -2.68
C THR A 62 4.85 -18.44 -4.09
N ARG A 63 5.61 -17.41 -4.47
CA ARG A 63 6.30 -17.37 -5.76
C ARG A 63 7.27 -18.53 -5.92
N SER A 64 8.11 -18.78 -4.90
CA SER A 64 9.03 -19.93 -4.92
C SER A 64 8.31 -21.26 -5.06
N LYS A 65 7.14 -21.42 -4.44
CA LYS A 65 6.33 -22.65 -4.56
C LYS A 65 5.71 -22.79 -5.94
N VAL A 66 5.26 -21.69 -6.55
CA VAL A 66 4.76 -21.67 -7.93
C VAL A 66 5.86 -22.08 -8.89
N ASP A 67 7.06 -21.49 -8.80
CA ASP A 67 8.20 -21.83 -9.67
C ASP A 67 8.56 -23.33 -9.57
N GLN A 68 8.51 -23.90 -8.36
CA GLN A 68 8.75 -25.32 -8.14
C GLN A 68 7.68 -26.21 -8.79
N LEU A 69 6.40 -25.84 -8.65
CA LEU A 69 5.30 -26.58 -9.25
C LEU A 69 5.34 -26.52 -10.77
N GLU A 70 5.65 -25.36 -11.35
CA GLU A 70 5.84 -25.21 -12.80
C GLU A 70 6.94 -26.13 -13.32
N LYS A 71 8.06 -26.23 -12.59
CA LYS A 71 9.14 -27.15 -12.93
C LYS A 71 8.68 -28.61 -12.88
N GLN A 72 7.96 -29.01 -11.82
CA GLN A 72 7.45 -30.38 -11.67
C GLN A 72 6.47 -30.74 -12.79
N VAL A 73 5.55 -29.84 -13.13
CA VAL A 73 4.61 -30.04 -14.24
C VAL A 73 5.36 -30.24 -15.55
N LYS A 74 6.35 -29.40 -15.85
CA LYS A 74 7.16 -29.54 -17.06
C LYS A 74 7.94 -30.86 -17.13
N GLU A 75 8.48 -31.31 -16.01
CA GLU A 75 9.15 -32.61 -15.92
C GLU A 75 8.18 -33.77 -16.20
N MET A 76 6.97 -33.71 -15.66
CA MET A 76 5.91 -34.69 -15.91
C MET A 76 5.45 -34.68 -17.38
N GLU A 77 5.24 -33.50 -17.96
CA GLU A 77 4.89 -33.35 -19.38
C GLU A 77 5.94 -33.98 -20.29
N VAL A 78 7.23 -33.76 -20.01
CA VAL A 78 8.34 -34.37 -20.75
C VAL A 78 8.35 -35.90 -20.57
N ALA A 79 8.10 -36.41 -19.36
CA ALA A 79 8.05 -37.84 -19.10
C ALA A 79 6.88 -38.52 -19.85
N ILE A 80 5.70 -37.91 -19.86
CA ILE A 80 4.52 -38.40 -20.59
C ILE A 80 4.79 -38.41 -22.10
N ALA A 81 5.39 -37.34 -22.64
CA ALA A 81 5.74 -37.27 -24.06
C ALA A 81 6.73 -38.37 -24.48
N LYS A 82 7.65 -38.75 -23.58
CA LYS A 82 8.59 -39.86 -23.81
C LYS A 82 7.93 -41.24 -23.78
N LEU A 83 6.89 -41.42 -22.98
CA LEU A 83 6.15 -42.69 -22.89
C LEU A 83 5.13 -42.88 -24.02
N SER A 84 4.74 -41.78 -24.68
CA SER A 84 3.78 -41.78 -25.78
C SER A 84 4.41 -41.94 -27.17
N ASN A 85 5.75 -42.04 -27.25
CA ASN A 85 6.55 -42.31 -28.46
C ASN A 85 7.24 -43.67 -28.34
#